data_AF-A0A0G0BAI0-F1
#
_entry.id   AF-A0A0G0BAI0-F1
#
_cell.length_a   1.000
_cell.length_b   1.000
_cell.length_c   1.000
_cell.angle_alpha   90.00
_cell.angle_beta   90.00
_cell.angle_gamma   90.00
#
_symmetry.space_group_name_H-M   'P 1'
#
loop_
_entity.id
_entity.type
_entity.pdbx_description
1 polymer ?
#
loop_
_entity_poly.entity_id
_entity_poly.type
_entity_poly.pdbx_seq_one_letter_code
_entity_poly.pdbx_strand_id
1 'polypeptide(L)'
;KLTDLGFEMFKKLIKMGVEGLGIPTARSRGILSEASTGGKRQETGPVFMSVEQNHADATYTKKLTKENGFIPFDKLKNAINSQQLTINNQIYNLFRGLHSWPGIWTILPNAKRLKITQLTIDNQQLTITSVQLEGKKEVDFKIFNSVYRIL
;
A
#
# COMPACT_ATOMS: atom_id res chain seq x y z
N LYS A 1 31.89 -11.99 -0.37
CA LYS A 1 31.61 -13.33 0.21
C LYS A 1 31.48 -13.22 1.74
N LEU A 2 30.48 -12.45 2.22
CA LEU A 2 30.21 -12.23 3.65
C LEU A 2 28.97 -13.01 4.13
N THR A 3 28.18 -13.52 3.19
CA THR A 3 26.94 -14.27 3.41
C THR A 3 27.18 -15.68 3.92
N ASP A 4 28.26 -16.32 3.46
CA ASP A 4 28.54 -17.73 3.78
C ASP A 4 29.04 -17.90 5.22
N LEU A 5 29.82 -16.93 5.73
CA LEU A 5 30.31 -16.95 7.10
C LEU A 5 29.18 -16.75 8.12
N GLY A 6 28.22 -15.87 7.80
CA GLY A 6 27.04 -15.67 8.63
C GLY A 6 26.13 -16.91 8.66
N PHE A 7 26.00 -17.61 7.52
CA PHE A 7 25.20 -18.83 7.44
C PHE A 7 25.87 -20.01 8.18
N GLU A 8 27.19 -20.12 8.14
CA GLU A 8 27.94 -21.11 8.92
C GLU A 8 27.88 -20.83 10.43
N MET A 9 27.94 -19.57 10.85
CA MET A 9 27.71 -19.20 12.26
C MET A 9 26.29 -19.57 12.73
N PHE A 10 25.28 -19.37 11.88
CA PHE A 10 23.90 -19.76 12.16
C PHE A 10 23.73 -21.28 12.31
N LYS A 11 24.31 -22.09 11.41
CA LYS A 11 24.31 -23.56 11.53
C LYS A 11 24.99 -24.04 12.81
N LYS A 12 26.11 -23.41 13.19
CA LYS A 12 26.85 -23.76 14.40
C LYS A 12 26.04 -23.45 15.67
N LEU A 13 25.29 -22.35 15.66
CA LEU A 13 24.40 -21.96 16.76
C LEU A 13 23.26 -22.98 16.96
N ILE A 14 22.63 -23.45 15.87
CA ILE A 14 21.61 -24.51 15.94
C ILE A 14 22.21 -25.80 16.48
N LYS A 15 23.40 -26.20 16.01
CA LYS A 15 24.04 -27.45 16.43
C LYS A 15 24.40 -27.45 17.93
N MET A 16 24.88 -26.33 18.46
CA MET A 16 25.15 -26.17 19.89
C MET A 16 23.87 -26.15 20.75
N GLY A 17 22.76 -25.61 20.23
CA GLY A 17 21.47 -25.61 20.92
C GLY A 17 20.82 -26.99 21.05
N VAL A 18 21.14 -27.92 20.13
CA VAL A 18 20.62 -29.30 20.15
C VAL A 18 21.44 -30.22 21.08
N GLU A 19 22.71 -29.93 21.33
CA GLU A 19 23.57 -30.76 22.19
C GLU A 19 23.48 -30.40 23.70
N GLY A 20 23.04 -29.18 24.04
CA GLY A 20 22.87 -28.73 25.43
C GLY A 20 21.53 -29.08 26.09
N LEU A 21 20.55 -29.52 25.31
CA LEU A 21 19.27 -30.04 25.77
C LEU A 21 19.20 -31.48 25.26
N GLY A 22 19.33 -32.48 26.14
CA GLY A 22 19.42 -33.90 25.78
C GLY A 22 18.25 -34.43 24.96
N ILE A 23 18.22 -34.11 23.66
CA ILE A 23 17.25 -34.55 22.68
C ILE A 23 17.92 -35.67 21.87
N PRO A 24 17.33 -36.88 21.82
CA PRO A 24 17.98 -38.05 21.24
C PRO A 24 18.22 -37.88 19.73
N THR A 25 19.46 -38.11 19.31
CA THR A 25 19.85 -38.21 17.90
C THR A 25 19.33 -39.52 17.31
N ALA A 26 18.38 -39.41 16.38
CA ALA A 26 17.83 -40.56 15.66
C ALA A 26 18.92 -41.23 14.79
N ARG A 27 19.45 -42.36 15.26
CA ARG A 27 20.17 -43.32 14.42
C ARG A 27 19.23 -44.45 14.00
N SER A 28 19.03 -44.55 12.69
CA SER A 28 18.74 -45.77 11.91
C SER A 28 17.64 -46.70 12.43
N ARG A 29 16.45 -46.61 11.81
CA ARG A 29 15.59 -47.79 11.62
C ARG A 29 14.72 -47.64 10.37
N GLY A 30 14.89 -48.59 9.46
CA GLY A 30 13.85 -49.06 8.55
C GLY A 30 13.63 -48.22 7.31
N ILE A 31 13.95 -48.81 6.16
CA ILE A 31 13.21 -48.53 4.93
C ILE A 31 11.73 -48.81 5.24
N LEU A 32 10.93 -47.75 5.40
CA LEU A 32 9.48 -47.82 5.31
C LEU A 32 9.10 -47.12 4.01
N SER A 33 8.93 -47.93 2.99
CA SER A 33 8.30 -47.61 1.73
C SER A 33 6.81 -47.37 1.94
N GLU A 34 6.43 -46.20 2.44
CA GLU A 34 5.03 -45.78 2.42
C GLU A 34 4.98 -44.32 2.02
N ALA A 35 4.84 -44.09 0.71
CA ALA A 35 4.18 -42.89 0.23
C ALA A 35 2.84 -42.81 0.99
N SER A 36 2.74 -41.82 1.88
CA SER A 36 1.54 -41.57 2.67
C SER A 36 0.37 -41.38 1.72
N THR A 37 -0.38 -42.45 1.55
CA THR A 37 -1.66 -42.46 0.86
C THR A 37 -2.57 -41.52 1.64
N GLY A 38 -3.22 -40.61 0.93
CA GLY A 38 -3.97 -39.48 1.48
C GLY A 38 -4.79 -39.84 2.70
N GLY A 39 -4.34 -39.34 3.86
CA GLY A 39 -5.19 -39.28 5.04
C GLY A 39 -6.40 -38.40 4.70
N LYS A 40 -7.59 -39.00 4.68
CA LYS A 40 -8.84 -38.27 4.53
C LYS A 40 -8.93 -37.27 5.68
N ARG A 41 -8.75 -35.99 5.37
CA ARG A 41 -9.06 -34.88 6.27
C ARG A 41 -10.54 -35.04 6.62
N GLN A 42 -10.86 -35.36 7.87
CA GLN A 42 -12.25 -35.32 8.34
C GLN A 42 -12.63 -33.84 8.39
N GLU A 43 -13.28 -33.37 7.34
CA GLU A 43 -13.81 -32.01 7.24
C GLU A 43 -15.06 -31.92 8.12
N THR A 44 -14.89 -31.77 9.44
CA THR A 44 -15.99 -31.48 10.37
C THR A 44 -16.30 -29.99 10.45
N GLY A 45 -15.89 -29.21 9.44
CA GLY A 45 -16.20 -27.79 9.29
C GLY A 45 -17.38 -27.58 8.32
N PRO A 46 -18.05 -26.42 8.36
CA PRO A 46 -19.09 -26.09 7.40
C PRO A 46 -18.55 -26.19 5.97
N VAL A 47 -19.24 -26.96 5.12
CA VAL A 47 -18.93 -27.11 3.71
C VAL A 47 -19.29 -25.81 3.00
N PHE A 48 -18.30 -25.00 2.65
CA PHE A 48 -18.52 -23.83 1.78
C PHE A 48 -18.67 -24.33 0.34
N MET A 49 -19.89 -24.35 -0.18
CA MET A 49 -20.11 -24.64 -1.60
C MET A 49 -19.62 -23.48 -2.46
N SER A 50 -18.90 -23.78 -3.55
CA SER A 50 -18.52 -22.78 -4.55
C SER A 50 -19.75 -22.23 -5.25
N VAL A 51 -19.85 -20.91 -5.34
CA VAL A 51 -20.87 -20.21 -6.13
C VAL A 51 -20.21 -19.67 -7.39
N GLU A 52 -20.83 -19.91 -8.55
CA GLU A 52 -20.34 -19.39 -9.84
C GLU A 52 -20.45 -17.86 -9.87
N GLN A 53 -19.42 -17.18 -10.40
CA GLN A 53 -19.40 -15.73 -10.52
C GLN A 53 -20.38 -15.28 -11.63
N ASN A 54 -21.23 -14.29 -11.34
CA ASN A 54 -21.95 -13.59 -12.41
C ASN A 54 -20.99 -12.71 -13.22
N HIS A 55 -20.67 -13.11 -14.46
CA HIS A 55 -19.76 -12.36 -15.33
C HIS A 55 -20.28 -10.97 -15.74
N ALA A 56 -21.60 -10.74 -15.69
CA ALA A 56 -22.18 -9.43 -16.01
C ALA A 56 -21.84 -8.35 -14.97
N ASP A 57 -21.66 -8.75 -13.70
CA ASP A 57 -21.33 -7.85 -12.59
C ASP A 57 -19.81 -7.77 -12.33
N ALA A 58 -19.01 -8.55 -13.06
CA ALA A 58 -17.58 -8.59 -12.90
C ALA A 58 -16.95 -7.28 -13.38
N THR A 59 -16.22 -6.60 -12.48
CA THR A 59 -15.46 -5.39 -12.80
C THR A 59 -13.97 -5.64 -12.69
N TYR A 60 -13.18 -4.88 -13.45
CA TYR A 60 -11.73 -5.00 -13.47
C TYR A 60 -11.08 -3.78 -12.84
N THR A 61 -10.21 -4.01 -11.86
CA THR A 61 -9.34 -2.97 -11.32
C THR A 61 -8.11 -2.81 -12.21
N LYS A 62 -7.99 -1.67 -12.88
CA LYS A 62 -6.82 -1.37 -13.72
C LYS A 62 -5.57 -1.17 -12.85
N LYS A 63 -4.41 -1.54 -13.39
CA LYS A 63 -3.12 -1.26 -12.76
C LYS A 63 -2.94 0.26 -12.60
N LEU A 64 -2.64 0.70 -11.38
CA LEU A 64 -2.40 2.11 -11.10
C LEU A 64 -1.10 2.60 -11.74
N THR A 65 -1.15 3.81 -12.27
CA THR A 65 -0.02 4.53 -12.85
C THR A 65 0.12 5.91 -12.19
N LYS A 66 1.28 6.55 -12.35
CA LYS A 66 1.51 7.90 -11.78
C LYS A 66 0.53 8.94 -12.33
N GLU A 67 0.10 8.79 -13.58
CA GLU A 67 -0.84 9.70 -14.25
C GLU A 67 -2.24 9.65 -13.64
N ASN A 68 -2.64 8.54 -13.00
CA ASN A 68 -3.93 8.47 -12.32
C ASN A 68 -4.03 9.43 -11.12
N GLY A 69 -2.90 9.87 -10.58
CA GLY A 69 -2.84 10.87 -9.52
C GLY A 69 -2.82 12.31 -10.01
N PHE A 70 -2.78 12.55 -11.32
CA PHE A 70 -2.74 13.90 -11.86
C PHE A 70 -4.11 14.58 -11.76
N ILE A 71 -4.12 15.80 -11.21
CA ILE A 71 -5.29 16.68 -11.21
C ILE A 71 -4.89 17.99 -11.90
N PRO A 72 -5.62 18.43 -12.94
CA PRO A 72 -5.42 19.74 -13.54
C PRO A 72 -5.52 20.86 -12.49
N PHE A 73 -4.61 21.83 -12.56
CA PHE A 73 -4.52 22.92 -11.58
C PHE A 73 -5.83 23.70 -11.45
N ASP A 74 -6.50 24.00 -12.56
CA ASP A 74 -7.77 24.72 -12.57
C ASP A 74 -8.87 23.95 -11.84
N LYS A 75 -8.90 22.62 -11.99
CA LYS A 75 -9.88 21.76 -11.30
C LYS A 75 -9.63 21.76 -9.79
N LEU A 76 -8.36 21.75 -9.38
CA LEU A 76 -8.00 21.82 -7.97
C LEU A 76 -8.36 23.19 -7.37
N LYS A 77 -8.05 24.29 -8.08
CA LYS A 77 -8.40 25.65 -7.67
C LYS A 77 -9.91 25.82 -7.52
N ASN A 78 -10.67 25.30 -8.48
CA ASN A 78 -12.12 25.34 -8.42
C ASN A 78 -12.67 24.52 -7.25
N ALA A 79 -12.09 23.37 -6.92
CA ALA A 79 -12.53 22.57 -5.77
C ALA A 79 -12.29 23.26 -4.42
N ILE A 80 -11.18 23.99 -4.29
CA ILE A 80 -10.88 24.75 -3.05
C ILE A 80 -11.82 25.95 -2.92
N ASN A 81 -12.09 26.66 -4.02
CA ASN A 81 -12.89 27.88 -4.02
C ASN A 81 -14.41 27.62 -4.04
N SER A 82 -14.84 26.49 -4.60
CA SER A 82 -16.25 26.16 -4.78
C SER A 82 -16.76 25.23 -3.68
N GLN A 83 -17.96 25.49 -3.18
CA GLN A 83 -18.66 24.58 -2.27
C GLN A 83 -19.40 23.46 -3.03
N GLN A 84 -18.79 22.90 -4.07
CA GLN A 84 -19.38 21.82 -4.84
C GLN A 84 -19.05 20.47 -4.19
N LEU A 85 -19.99 19.97 -3.39
CA LEU A 85 -19.87 18.72 -2.62
C LEU A 85 -19.41 17.54 -3.49
N THR A 86 -19.95 17.38 -4.69
CA THR A 86 -19.61 16.25 -5.59
C THR A 86 -18.14 16.28 -6.00
N ILE A 87 -17.59 17.45 -6.35
CA ILE A 87 -16.18 17.57 -6.77
C ILE A 87 -15.26 17.37 -5.56
N ASN A 88 -15.61 17.96 -4.42
CA ASN A 88 -14.83 17.85 -3.19
C ASN A 88 -14.73 16.39 -2.74
N ASN A 89 -15.85 15.66 -2.78
CA ASN A 89 -15.89 14.23 -2.47
C ASN A 89 -15.09 13.40 -3.47
N GLN A 90 -15.15 13.71 -4.77
CA GLN A 90 -14.35 12.99 -5.78
C GLN A 90 -12.84 13.14 -5.53
N ILE A 91 -12.36 14.35 -5.26
CA ILE A 91 -10.95 14.60 -4.98
C ILE A 91 -10.54 13.97 -3.64
N TYR A 92 -11.39 14.07 -2.61
CA TYR A 92 -11.13 13.44 -1.32
C TYR A 92 -11.08 11.91 -1.41
N ASN A 93 -11.99 11.29 -2.17
CA ASN A 93 -11.96 9.85 -2.42
C ASN A 93 -10.74 9.44 -3.22
N LEU A 94 -10.35 10.23 -4.23
CA LEU A 94 -9.11 10.02 -4.97
C LEU A 94 -7.89 10.12 -4.05
N PHE A 95 -7.90 11.06 -3.11
CA PHE A 95 -6.79 11.27 -2.17
C PHE A 95 -6.59 10.04 -1.30
N ARG A 96 -7.68 9.53 -0.72
CA ARG A 96 -7.66 8.32 0.12
C ARG A 96 -7.30 7.07 -0.68
N GLY A 97 -7.87 6.92 -1.88
CA GLY A 97 -7.64 5.75 -2.74
C GLY A 97 -6.23 5.67 -3.33
N LEU A 98 -5.57 6.82 -3.54
CA LEU A 98 -4.20 6.89 -4.07
C LEU A 98 -3.17 7.23 -2.97
N HIS A 99 -3.55 7.18 -1.70
CA HIS A 99 -2.66 7.52 -0.59
C HIS A 99 -1.53 6.49 -0.43
N SER A 100 -0.38 6.99 0.01
CA SER A 100 1.01 6.49 -0.15
C SER A 100 1.52 6.49 -1.60
N TRP A 101 0.89 5.75 -2.51
CA TRP A 101 1.29 5.69 -3.93
C TRP A 101 0.07 5.46 -4.85
N PRO A 102 -0.03 6.14 -6.01
CA PRO A 102 0.90 7.12 -6.59
C PRO A 102 0.86 8.52 -5.93
N GLY A 103 -0.13 8.79 -5.09
CA GLY A 103 -0.40 10.11 -4.52
C GLY A 103 -0.98 11.09 -5.54
N ILE A 104 -1.60 12.15 -5.05
CA ILE A 104 -2.16 13.22 -5.89
C ILE A 104 -1.13 14.31 -6.14
N TRP A 105 -1.12 14.81 -7.37
CA TRP A 105 -0.25 15.90 -7.76
C TRP A 105 -0.85 16.74 -8.88
N THR A 106 -0.36 17.97 -9.00
CA THR A 106 -0.74 18.91 -10.06
C THR A 106 0.51 19.59 -10.63
N ILE A 107 0.33 20.29 -11.76
CA ILE A 107 1.37 21.11 -12.38
C ILE A 107 0.95 22.56 -12.19
N LEU A 108 1.79 23.32 -11.49
CA LEU A 108 1.56 24.74 -11.26
C LEU A 108 1.83 25.57 -12.53
N PRO A 109 1.35 26.82 -12.60
CA PRO A 109 1.65 27.72 -13.73
C PRO A 109 3.14 27.96 -13.97
N ASN A 110 3.99 27.74 -12.96
CA ASN A 110 5.45 27.80 -13.06
C ASN A 110 6.10 26.51 -13.61
N ALA A 111 5.29 25.60 -14.19
CA ALA A 111 5.67 24.29 -14.70
C ALA A 111 6.28 23.32 -13.67
N LYS A 112 6.21 23.63 -12.36
CA LYS A 112 6.69 22.73 -11.30
C LYS A 112 5.57 21.82 -10.81
N ARG A 113 5.95 20.59 -10.48
CA ARG A 113 5.05 19.63 -9.86
C ARG A 113 4.84 19.95 -8.38
N LEU A 114 3.57 19.98 -7.98
CA LEU A 114 3.16 20.08 -6.59
C LEU A 114 2.42 18.80 -6.18
N LYS A 115 2.95 18.08 -5.20
CA LYS A 115 2.29 16.93 -4.59
C LYS A 115 1.42 17.40 -3.42
N ILE A 116 0.23 16.84 -3.32
CA ILE A 116 -0.67 17.06 -2.19
C ILE A 116 -0.44 15.92 -1.20
N THR A 117 0.06 16.24 -0.01
CA THR A 117 0.45 15.25 0.99
C THR A 117 -0.63 15.07 2.04
N GLN A 118 -1.28 16.15 2.46
CA GLN A 118 -2.36 16.15 3.45
C GLN A 118 -3.53 16.99 2.99
N LEU A 119 -4.74 16.44 3.14
CA LEU A 119 -5.97 17.03 2.67
C LEU A 119 -7.13 16.58 3.57
N THR A 120 -7.93 17.55 4.01
CA THR A 120 -9.09 17.35 4.89
C THR A 120 -10.37 17.83 4.23
N ILE A 121 -11.51 17.35 4.73
CA ILE A 121 -12.82 17.81 4.31
C ILE A 121 -13.64 18.11 5.57
N ASP A 122 -14.01 19.37 5.75
CA ASP A 122 -14.74 19.87 6.90
C ASP A 122 -15.96 20.64 6.40
N ASN A 123 -17.16 20.34 6.91
CA ASN A 123 -18.41 21.00 6.46
C ASN A 123 -18.56 21.05 4.93
N GLN A 124 -18.19 19.95 4.23
CA GLN A 124 -18.23 19.83 2.77
C GLN A 124 -17.21 20.70 2.01
N GLN A 125 -16.33 21.39 2.73
CA GLN A 125 -15.26 22.20 2.18
C GLN A 125 -13.93 21.43 2.20
N LEU A 126 -13.31 21.34 1.03
CA LEU A 126 -12.01 20.71 0.85
C LEU A 126 -10.90 21.67 1.28
N THR A 127 -10.07 21.27 2.23
CA THR A 127 -8.93 22.08 2.71
C THR A 127 -7.64 21.30 2.51
N ILE A 128 -6.65 21.92 1.86
CA ILE A 128 -5.30 21.36 1.73
C ILE A 128 -4.48 21.81 2.92
N THR A 129 -3.94 20.87 3.69
CA THR A 129 -3.13 21.16 4.88
C THR A 129 -1.65 21.23 4.54
N SER A 130 -1.15 20.28 3.75
CA SER A 130 0.28 20.18 3.43
C SER A 130 0.53 19.82 1.98
N VAL A 131 1.61 20.37 1.44
CA VAL A 131 2.04 20.17 0.07
C VAL A 131 3.55 19.99 -0.02
N GLN A 132 4.00 19.37 -1.11
CA GLN A 132 5.42 19.17 -1.39
C GLN A 132 5.74 19.58 -2.82
N LEU A 133 6.64 20.56 -2.97
CA LEU A 133 7.24 20.88 -4.27
C LEU A 133 8.32 19.86 -4.64
N GLU A 134 8.52 19.69 -5.94
CA GLU A 134 9.59 18.85 -6.47
C GLU A 134 10.97 19.19 -5.87
N GLY A 135 11.66 18.18 -5.36
CA GLY A 135 12.99 18.32 -4.75
C GLY A 135 13.01 19.07 -3.41
N LYS A 136 11.87 19.40 -2.82
CA LYS A 136 11.76 20.08 -1.52
C LYS A 136 11.10 19.19 -0.47
N LYS A 137 11.25 19.59 0.79
CA LYS A 137 10.52 18.99 1.91
C LYS A 137 9.06 19.42 1.87
N GLU A 138 8.22 18.64 2.52
CA GLU A 138 6.82 18.98 2.76
C GLU A 138 6.70 20.27 3.57
N VAL A 139 5.73 21.10 3.23
CA VAL A 139 5.45 22.39 3.86
C VAL A 139 3.95 22.55 4.06
N ASP A 140 3.56 23.29 5.10
CA ASP A 140 2.18 23.71 5.31
C ASP A 140 1.70 24.56 4.12
N PHE A 141 0.51 24.24 3.63
CA PHE A 141 -0.12 24.92 2.51
C PHE A 141 -0.32 26.42 2.78
N LYS A 142 -0.58 26.81 4.03
CA LYS A 142 -0.73 28.22 4.41
C LYS A 142 0.56 29.02 4.18
N ILE A 143 1.71 28.43 4.52
CA ILE A 143 3.04 29.03 4.30
C ILE A 143 3.37 29.02 2.81
N PHE A 144 3.05 27.93 2.11
CA PHE A 144 3.22 27.85 0.68
C PHE A 144 2.45 28.97 -0.05
N ASN A 145 1.18 29.20 0.29
CA ASN A 145 0.38 30.19 -0.40
C ASN A 145 0.85 31.64 -0.13
N SER A 146 1.40 31.94 1.05
CA SER A 146 1.92 33.28 1.35
C SER A 146 3.13 33.66 0.49
N VAL A 147 3.99 32.68 0.20
CA VAL A 147 5.19 32.87 -0.62
C VAL A 147 4.86 32.92 -2.11
N TYR A 148 4.05 31.98 -2.58
CA TYR A 148 3.84 31.79 -4.02
C TYR A 148 2.61 32.52 -4.56
N ARG A 149 1.61 32.82 -3.71
CA ARG A 149 0.36 33.56 -4.07
C ARG A 149 -0.35 32.97 -5.30
N ILE A 150 -0.44 31.65 -5.37
CA ILE A 150 -0.94 30.93 -6.55
C ILE A 150 -2.45 30.64 -6.43
N LEU A 151 -2.96 30.45 -5.22
CA LEU A 151 -4.36 30.05 -4.95
C LEU A 151 -5.13 31.13 -4.20
#